data_AF-A0A7C6XM82-F1
#
_entry.id   AF-A0A7C6XM82-F1
#
_cell.length_a   1.000
_cell.length_b   1.000
_cell.length_c   1.000
_cell.angle_alpha   90.00
_cell.angle_beta   90.00
_cell.angle_gamma   90.00
#
_symmetry.space_group_name_H-M   'P 1'
#
loop_
_entity.id
_entity.type
_entity.pdbx_description
1 polymer ?
#
loop_
_entity_poly.entity_id
_entity_poly.type
_entity_poly.pdbx_seq_one_letter_code
_entity_poly.pdbx_strand_id
1 'polypeptide(L)'
;RWADSDAGPDGEFASRASANCGSCGYLMPIAGSLRQKFGVCANEWSPFDGRVVGLQSGCGAHSETDVRKPDHEPAEAVVDDYSGELEFQEG
;
A
#
# COMPACT_ATOMS: atom_id res chain seq x y z
N ARG A 1 10.04 22.58 3.73
CA ARG A 1 10.82 22.26 4.97
C ARG A 1 10.88 20.76 5.27
N TRP A 2 9.75 20.03 5.43
CA TRP A 2 9.79 18.54 5.46
C TRP A 2 9.69 17.94 4.05
N ALA A 3 8.85 18.49 3.18
CA ALA A 3 8.66 17.96 1.82
C ALA A 3 9.98 17.89 1.03
N ASP A 4 10.89 18.81 1.32
CA ASP A 4 12.23 18.90 0.70
C ASP A 4 13.30 18.08 1.45
N SER A 5 12.92 17.25 2.43
CA SER A 5 13.84 16.37 3.15
C SER A 5 13.94 15.00 2.47
N ASP A 6 14.90 14.17 2.89
CA ASP A 6 15.05 12.80 2.40
C ASP A 6 13.81 11.92 2.66
N ALA A 7 13.03 12.23 3.70
CA ALA A 7 11.76 11.57 4.04
C ALA A 7 10.52 12.27 3.45
N GLY A 8 10.76 13.18 2.50
CA GLY A 8 9.75 13.84 1.69
C GLY A 8 9.41 13.06 0.42
N PRO A 9 8.33 13.44 -0.27
CA PRO A 9 7.90 12.77 -1.51
C PRO A 9 8.92 12.83 -2.64
N ASP A 10 9.74 13.89 -2.67
CA ASP A 10 10.71 14.16 -3.74
C ASP A 10 12.16 13.91 -3.29
N GLY A 11 12.37 13.28 -2.12
CA GLY A 11 13.70 12.93 -1.61
C GLY A 11 14.40 11.87 -2.48
N GLU A 12 15.73 11.77 -2.38
CA GLU A 12 16.52 10.83 -3.20
C GLU A 12 16.01 9.39 -3.08
N PHE A 13 15.70 8.94 -1.86
CA PHE A 13 15.16 7.60 -1.62
C PHE A 13 13.78 7.39 -2.24
N ALA A 14 12.91 8.39 -2.14
CA ALA A 14 11.55 8.32 -2.69
C ALA A 14 11.58 8.17 -4.22
N SER A 15 12.45 8.92 -4.90
CA SER A 15 12.62 8.85 -6.36
C SER A 15 13.03 7.48 -6.90
N ARG A 16 13.66 6.65 -6.06
CA ARG A 16 14.14 5.30 -6.43
C ARG A 16 13.29 4.19 -5.83
N ALA A 17 12.30 4.51 -5.00
CA ALA A 17 11.45 3.53 -4.35
C ALA A 17 10.44 2.95 -5.35
N SER A 18 10.16 1.65 -5.22
CA SER A 18 9.15 0.96 -6.03
C SER A 18 7.71 1.33 -5.65
N ALA A 19 7.50 1.81 -4.42
CA ALA A 19 6.21 2.21 -3.89
C ALA A 19 6.37 3.21 -2.73
N ASN A 20 5.28 3.89 -2.39
CA ASN A 20 5.27 4.91 -1.33
C ASN A 20 4.95 4.32 0.05
N CYS A 21 5.33 5.03 1.10
CA CYS A 21 5.11 4.63 2.49
C CYS A 21 3.63 4.44 2.83
N GLY A 22 2.70 5.14 2.15
CA GLY A 22 1.26 5.02 2.34
C GLY A 22 0.68 3.64 2.01
N SER A 23 1.36 2.86 1.17
CA SER A 23 1.02 1.46 0.88
C SER A 23 1.91 0.44 1.60
N CYS A 24 2.87 0.89 2.41
CA CYS A 24 3.88 0.02 3.00
C CYS A 24 3.38 -0.64 4.28
N GLY A 25 3.54 -1.97 4.40
CA GLY A 25 3.16 -2.74 5.59
C GLY A 25 3.96 -2.39 6.86
N TYR A 26 5.10 -1.71 6.73
CA TYR A 26 5.90 -1.23 7.86
C TYR A 26 5.54 0.19 8.31
N LEU A 27 4.54 0.82 7.70
CA LEU A 27 4.08 2.14 8.12
C LEU A 27 3.24 2.03 9.39
N MET A 28 3.70 2.67 10.46
CA MET A 28 2.94 2.85 11.70
C MET A 28 2.15 4.16 11.65
N PRO A 29 0.80 4.14 11.68
CA PRO A 29 0.00 5.36 11.66
C PRO A 29 0.21 6.20 12.92
N ILE A 30 0.35 7.52 12.75
CA ILE A 30 0.33 8.48 13.87
C ILE A 30 -1.12 8.80 14.23
N ALA A 31 -1.39 9.17 15.49
CA ALA A 31 -2.75 9.54 15.91
C ALA A 31 -3.22 10.88 15.33
N GLY A 32 -4.55 11.06 15.27
CA GLY A 32 -5.17 12.33 14.91
C GLY A 32 -5.10 12.68 13.42
N SER A 33 -5.19 13.97 13.11
CA SER A 33 -5.27 14.47 11.72
C SER A 33 -3.97 14.31 10.94
N LEU A 34 -2.82 14.25 11.62
CA LEU A 34 -1.52 14.10 10.97
C LEU A 34 -1.39 12.79 10.18
N ARG A 35 -2.15 11.75 10.55
CA ARG A 35 -2.18 10.46 9.87
C ARG A 35 -2.53 10.54 8.38
N GLN A 36 -3.14 11.64 7.95
CA GLN A 36 -3.50 11.88 6.55
C GLN A 36 -2.30 12.26 5.67
N LYS A 37 -1.15 12.59 6.29
CA LYS A 37 0.06 13.00 5.58
C LYS A 37 1.33 12.33 6.08
N PHE A 38 1.31 11.79 7.30
CA PHE A 38 2.49 11.27 7.98
C PHE A 38 2.25 9.93 8.67
N GLY A 39 3.30 9.13 8.77
CA GLY A 39 3.40 7.97 9.65
C GLY A 39 4.83 7.80 10.15
N VAL A 40 5.09 6.76 10.94
CA VAL A 40 6.44 6.37 11.37
C VAL A 40 6.85 5.12 10.58
N CYS A 41 8.06 5.12 10.03
CA CYS A 41 8.61 3.92 9.42
C CYS A 41 9.14 2.98 10.52
N ALA A 42 8.74 1.72 10.50
CA ALA A 42 9.18 0.69 11.45
C ALA A 42 9.94 -0.46 10.77
N ASN A 43 10.62 -0.16 9.65
CA ASN A 43 11.43 -1.13 8.93
C ASN A 43 12.89 -0.94 9.27
N GLU A 44 13.51 -1.91 9.93
CA GLU A 44 14.94 -1.89 10.30
C GLU A 44 15.90 -1.76 9.10
N TRP A 45 15.48 -2.20 7.90
CA TRP A 45 16.27 -2.07 6.68
C TRP A 45 16.13 -0.71 6.00
N SER A 46 15.17 0.11 6.43
CA SER A 46 14.99 1.47 5.93
C SER A 46 15.95 2.44 6.63
N PRO A 47 16.54 3.41 5.91
CA PRO A 47 17.27 4.51 6.55
C PRO A 47 16.36 5.33 7.48
N PHE A 48 15.04 5.24 7.35
CA PHE A 48 14.06 6.00 8.13
C PHE A 48 13.47 5.23 9.32
N ASP A 49 14.03 4.10 9.73
CA ASP A 49 13.52 3.35 10.88
C ASP A 49 13.37 4.23 12.13
N GLY A 50 12.22 4.15 12.78
CA GLY A 50 11.82 4.98 13.92
C GLY A 50 11.58 6.46 13.60
N ARG A 51 11.64 6.90 12.34
CA ARG A 51 11.45 8.31 11.95
C ARG A 51 10.07 8.56 11.34
N VAL A 52 9.61 9.80 11.48
CA VAL A 52 8.42 10.29 10.78
C VAL A 52 8.72 10.45 9.30
N VAL A 53 7.84 9.89 8.46
CA VAL A 53 7.92 9.94 6.99
C VAL A 53 6.62 10.48 6.41
N GLY A 54 6.71 11.07 5.21
CA GLY A 54 5.52 11.40 4.42
C GLY A 54 4.86 10.14 3.86
N LEU A 55 3.52 10.11 3.75
CA LEU A 55 2.83 9.00 3.09
C LEU A 55 3.25 8.81 1.63
N GLN A 56 3.66 9.89 0.97
CA GLN A 56 4.15 9.88 -0.41
C GLN A 56 5.67 9.69 -0.52
N SER A 57 6.39 9.53 0.61
CA SER A 57 7.82 9.22 0.63
C SER A 57 8.07 7.76 0.24
N GLY A 58 9.31 7.39 -0.04
CA GLY A 58 9.74 5.99 -0.22
C GLY A 58 11.17 5.77 0.30
N CYS A 59 11.54 4.52 0.59
CA CYS A 59 12.84 4.18 1.20
C CYS A 59 13.64 3.07 0.49
N GLY A 60 13.09 2.45 -0.56
CA GLY A 60 13.70 1.30 -1.25
C GLY A 60 13.46 -0.06 -0.58
N ALA A 61 13.22 -0.10 0.73
CA ALA A 61 12.85 -1.29 1.48
C ALA A 61 11.33 -1.33 1.76
N HIS A 62 10.51 -1.35 0.69
CA HIS A 62 9.07 -1.52 0.84
C HIS A 62 8.76 -2.95 1.32
N SER A 63 7.62 -3.13 1.99
CA SER A 63 7.19 -4.46 2.48
C SER A 63 7.00 -5.51 1.37
N GLU A 64 7.02 -5.08 0.11
CA GLU A 64 6.81 -5.91 -1.06
C GLU A 64 7.95 -5.78 -2.08
N THR A 65 9.15 -5.32 -1.67
CA THR A 65 10.27 -5.11 -2.60
C THR A 65 10.64 -6.36 -3.41
N ASP A 66 10.52 -7.56 -2.82
CA ASP A 66 10.88 -8.83 -3.48
C ASP A 66 9.69 -9.76 -3.74
N VAL A 67 8.46 -9.23 -3.65
CA VAL A 67 7.26 -10.04 -3.90
C VAL A 67 7.07 -10.21 -5.40
N ARG A 68 7.15 -11.46 -5.88
CA ARG A 68 6.78 -11.80 -7.24
C ARG A 68 5.28 -11.60 -7.40
N LYS A 69 4.88 -10.61 -8.20
CA LYS A 69 3.47 -10.45 -8.57
C LYS A 69 3.05 -11.67 -9.40
N PRO A 70 2.00 -12.41 -8.99
CA PRO A 70 1.48 -13.48 -9.82
C PRO A 70 0.96 -12.88 -11.13
N ASP A 71 1.25 -13.55 -12.25
CA ASP A 71 0.58 -13.27 -13.51
C ASP A 71 -0.89 -13.64 -13.32
N HIS A 72 -1.76 -12.64 -13.24
CA HIS A 72 -3.20 -12.85 -13.23
C HIS A 72 -3.69 -12.91 -14.68
N GLU A 73 -3.95 -14.12 -15.16
CA GLU A 73 -4.88 -14.28 -16.27
C GLU A 73 -6.28 -13.97 -15.73
N PRO A 74 -7.04 -13.05 -16.37
CA PRO A 74 -8.41 -12.79 -15.94
C PRO A 74 -9.19 -14.09 -15.95
N ALA A 75 -9.90 -14.37 -14.84
CA ALA A 75 -10.78 -15.52 -14.79
C ALA A 75 -11.81 -15.42 -15.92
N GLU A 76 -12.17 -16.57 -16.49
CA GLU A 76 -13.22 -16.64 -17.49
C GLU A 76 -14.52 -16.05 -16.91
N ALA A 77 -15.18 -15.20 -17.69
CA ALA A 77 -16.41 -14.56 -17.26
C ALA A 77 -17.50 -15.62 -17.05
N VAL A 78 -18.01 -15.74 -15.83
CA VAL A 78 -19.15 -16.60 -15.53
C VAL A 78 -20.44 -15.81 -15.79
N VAL A 79 -21.28 -16.32 -16.69
CA VAL A 79 -22.64 -15.81 -16.91
C VAL A 79 -23.58 -16.63 -16.02
N ASP A 80 -24.23 -15.97 -15.06
CA ASP A 80 -25.34 -16.55 -14.30
C ASP A 80 -26.61 -16.45 -15.14
N ASP A 81 -26.87 -17.47 -15.97
CA ASP A 81 -28.05 -17.55 -16.84
C ASP A 81 -29.22 -18.34 -16.24
N TYR A 82 -29.20 -18.61 -14.91
CA TYR A 82 -30.25 -19.37 -14.24
C TYR A 82 -31.65 -18.79 -14.56
N SER A 83 -32.26 -19.40 -15.56
CA SER A 83 -33.61 -19.14 -16.09
C SER A 83 -34.56 -20.27 -15.73
N GLY A 84 -34.10 -21.21 -14.89
CA GLY A 84 -34.96 -22.19 -14.25
C GLY A 84 -35.97 -21.46 -13.38
N GLU A 85 -37.25 -21.71 -13.62
CA GLU A 85 -38.33 -21.21 -12.78
C GLU A 85 -38.02 -21.55 -11.31
N LEU A 86 -37.92 -20.52 -10.48
CA LEU A 86 -37.88 -20.69 -9.04
C LEU A 86 -39.21 -21.32 -8.64
N GLU A 87 -39.27 -22.65 -8.56
CA GLU A 87 -40.34 -23.32 -7.85
C GLU A 87 -40.20 -22.93 -6.37
N PHE A 88 -40.97 -21.92 -5.98
CA PHE A 88 -41.21 -21.62 -4.57
C PHE A 88 -41.87 -22.85 -3.98
N GLN A 89 -41.09 -23.68 -3.30
CA GLN A 89 -41.61 -24.82 -2.56
C GLN A 89 -42.36 -24.27 -1.34
N GLU A 90 -43.67 -24.03 -1.50
CA GLU A 90 -44.55 -23.75 -0.37
C GLU A 90 -44.67 -25.02 0.48
N GLY A 91 -44.15 -24.94 1.69
CA GLY A 91 -44.31 -25.91 2.78
C GLY A 91 -44.24 -25.20 4.11
#